data_AF-A0A388SAE0-F1
#
_entry.id   AF-A0A388SAE0-F1
#
_cell.length_a   1.000
_cell.length_b   1.000
_cell.length_c   1.000
_cell.angle_alpha   90.00
_cell.angle_beta   90.00
_cell.angle_gamma   90.00
#
_symmetry.space_group_name_H-M   'P 1'
#
loop_
_entity.id
_entity.type
_entity.pdbx_description
1 polymer ?
#
loop_
_entity_poly.entity_id
_entity_poly.type
_entity_poly.pdbx_seq_one_letter_code
_entity_poly.pdbx_strand_id
1 'polypeptide(L)' 'MLSRFCQNASDPMPVRVWMEMKMKVAASVKRMCRNCKIVKRKGVVRVICSDPRHKQRQG' A
#
# COMPACT_ATOMS: atom_id res chain seq x y z
N MET A 1 48.59 12.61 -8.43
CA MET A 1 47.89 11.72 -9.37
C MET A 1 46.78 11.01 -8.60
N LEU A 2 45.62 11.65 -8.57
CA LEU A 2 44.42 11.17 -7.90
C LEU A 2 43.78 10.06 -8.74
N SER A 3 43.87 8.82 -8.29
CA SER A 3 43.14 7.68 -8.88
C SER A 3 42.33 6.95 -7.80
N ARG A 4 41.16 7.56 -7.53
CA ARG A 4 39.87 6.89 -7.36
C ARG A 4 39.76 5.81 -6.27
N PHE A 5 39.47 6.32 -5.07
CA PHE A 5 38.41 5.84 -4.18
C PHE A 5 37.25 5.17 -4.96
N CYS A 6 37.08 3.85 -4.85
CA CYS A 6 35.92 3.15 -5.40
C CYS A 6 34.80 3.11 -4.34
N GLN A 7 34.07 4.23 -4.20
CA GLN A 7 32.79 4.28 -3.51
C GLN A 7 31.76 3.52 -4.36
N ASN A 8 31.51 2.26 -4.05
CA ASN A 8 30.31 1.57 -4.54
C ASN A 8 29.14 2.00 -3.65
N ALA A 9 28.63 3.21 -3.90
CA ALA A 9 27.48 3.81 -3.24
C ALA A 9 26.59 4.52 -4.29
N SER A 10 26.14 3.78 -5.30
CA SER A 10 25.25 4.33 -6.33
C SER A 10 24.21 3.30 -6.76
N ASP A 11 23.36 2.89 -5.83
CA ASP A 11 21.97 2.61 -6.19
C ASP A 11 21.09 3.57 -5.36
N PRO A 12 20.68 4.72 -5.93
CA PRO A 12 19.60 5.49 -5.34
C PRO A 12 18.34 4.65 -5.39
N MET A 13 17.87 4.21 -4.22
CA MET A 13 16.53 3.68 -3.98
C MET A 13 15.52 4.36 -4.92
N PRO A 14 14.75 3.64 -5.75
CA PRO A 14 13.78 4.28 -6.63
C PRO A 14 12.72 4.98 -5.77
N VAL A 15 12.81 6.31 -5.73
CA VAL A 15 11.83 7.21 -5.10
C VAL A 15 10.52 7.23 -5.89
N ARG A 16 9.81 6.10 -6.01
CA ARG A 16 8.41 6.04 -6.48
C ARG A 16 7.61 4.93 -5.80
N VAL A 17 7.41 5.06 -4.49
CA VAL A 17 6.22 4.48 -3.82
C VAL A 17 5.58 5.52 -2.90
N TRP A 18 5.42 6.73 -3.43
CA TRP A 18 4.52 7.73 -2.89
C TRP A 18 3.39 7.89 -3.92
N MET A 19 2.13 7.76 -3.51
CA MET A 19 0.89 7.79 -4.32
C MET A 19 0.57 6.44 -4.99
N GLU A 20 -0.50 5.71 -4.66
CA GLU A 20 -1.83 6.19 -4.31
C GLU A 20 -2.56 5.21 -3.38
N MET A 21 -2.68 5.59 -2.09
CA MET A 21 -3.48 4.87 -1.10
C MET A 21 -4.91 5.43 -1.04
N LYS A 22 -5.73 5.16 -2.05
CA LYS A 22 -7.14 5.56 -2.02
C LYS A 22 -7.99 4.46 -1.38
N MET A 23 -8.40 4.67 -0.13
CA MET A 23 -9.41 3.83 0.52
C MET A 23 -10.75 4.05 -0.21
N LYS A 24 -11.30 2.99 -0.78
CA LYS A 24 -12.52 3.07 -1.61
C LYS A 24 -13.76 2.94 -0.75
N VAL A 25 -14.66 3.92 -0.81
CA VAL A 25 -15.98 3.82 -0.18
C VAL A 25 -16.93 3.15 -1.18
N ALA A 26 -17.57 2.07 -0.77
CA ALA A 26 -18.49 1.31 -1.60
C ALA A 26 -19.69 0.82 -0.77
N ALA A 27 -20.86 0.70 -1.38
CA ALA A 27 -22.06 0.17 -0.71
C ALA A 27 -21.91 -1.32 -0.34
N SER A 28 -21.18 -2.08 -1.15
CA SER A 28 -20.89 -3.49 -0.96
C SER A 28 -19.39 -3.73 -0.85
N VAL A 29 -18.97 -4.45 0.18
CA VAL A 29 -17.55 -4.77 0.44
C VAL A 29 -17.30 -6.24 0.13
N LYS A 30 -16.44 -6.49 -0.86
CA LYS A 30 -16.02 -7.85 -1.28
C LYS A 30 -14.51 -8.03 -1.12
N ARG A 31 -14.08 -9.25 -0.82
CA ARG A 31 -12.66 -9.61 -0.80
C ARG A 31 -12.19 -9.76 -2.25
N MET A 32 -11.09 -9.10 -2.60
CA MET A 32 -10.49 -9.19 -3.94
C MET A 32 -9.24 -10.09 -3.98
N CYS A 33 -8.72 -10.44 -2.81
CA CYS A 33 -7.45 -11.16 -2.65
C CYS A 33 -7.49 -12.10 -1.44
N ARG A 34 -6.54 -13.04 -1.37
CA ARG A 34 -6.42 -13.99 -0.23
C ARG A 34 -6.07 -13.29 1.09
N ASN A 35 -5.34 -12.18 1.00
CA ASN A 35 -4.89 -11.40 2.15
C ASN A 35 -5.94 -10.38 2.63
N CYS A 36 -7.05 -10.24 1.91
CA CYS A 36 -8.07 -9.24 2.15
C CYS A 36 -8.95 -9.71 3.31
N LYS A 37 -8.91 -9.00 4.44
CA LYS A 37 -9.67 -9.33 5.64
C LYS A 37 -10.82 -8.34 5.83
N ILE A 38 -12.01 -8.87 6.07
CA ILE A 38 -13.20 -8.07 6.40
C ILE A 38 -13.19 -7.87 7.92
N VAL A 39 -13.22 -6.62 8.37
CA VAL A 39 -13.16 -6.26 9.79
C VAL A 39 -14.28 -5.28 10.12
N LYS A 40 -15.00 -5.54 11.21
CA LYS A 40 -15.99 -4.60 11.77
C LYS A 40 -15.33 -3.81 12.89
N ARG A 41 -15.20 -2.48 12.73
CA ARG A 41 -14.64 -1.57 13.75
C ARG A 41 -15.54 -0.34 13.89
N LYS A 42 -15.98 0.02 15.12
CA LYS A 42 -16.87 1.16 15.37
C LYS A 42 -18.19 1.10 14.55
N GLY A 43 -18.83 -0.07 14.44
CA GLY A 43 -20.00 -0.31 13.57
C GLY A 43 -19.71 -0.33 12.05
N VAL A 44 -18.54 0.18 11.67
CA VAL A 44 -17.86 0.24 10.37
C VAL A 44 -17.40 -1.08 9.72
N VAL A 45 -18.01 -1.63 8.66
CA VAL A 45 -17.36 -2.72 7.88
C VAL A 45 -16.26 -2.15 6.98
N ARG A 46 -15.04 -2.68 7.09
CA ARG A 46 -13.88 -2.29 6.27
C ARG A 46 -13.13 -3.50 5.75
N VAL A 47 -12.48 -3.35 4.59
CA VAL A 47 -11.52 -4.34 4.07
C VAL A 47 -10.11 -3.80 4.33
N ILE A 48 -9.32 -4.60 5.04
CA ILE A 48 -7.90 -4.34 5.30
C ILE A 48 -7.09 -5.30 4.43
N CYS A 49 -6.05 -4.77 3.80
CA CYS A 49 -5.08 -5.53 3.02
C CYS A 49 -3.72 -4.80 3.09
N SER A 50 -2.64 -5.54 2.90
CA SER A 50 -1.31 -4.97 2.68
C SER A 50 -1.28 -4.09 1.43
N ASP A 51 -1.99 -4.52 0.38
CA ASP A 51 -2.15 -3.74 -0.85
C ASP A 51 -3.16 -2.61 -0.66
N PRO A 52 -2.78 -1.34 -0.91
CA PRO A 52 -3.67 -0.22 -0.73
C PRO A 52 -4.85 -0.20 -1.71
N ARG A 53 -4.70 -0.83 -2.88
CA ARG A 53 -5.75 -0.96 -3.92
C ARG A 53 -7.00 -1.69 -3.44
N HIS A 54 -6.86 -2.52 -2.40
CA HIS A 54 -7.92 -3.39 -1.89
C HIS A 54 -8.62 -2.82 -0.65
N LYS A 55 -8.12 -1.72 -0.09
CA LYS A 55 -8.71 -1.08 1.11
C LYS A 55 -10.08 -0.50 0.77
N GLN A 56 -11.11 -0.95 1.47
CA GLN A 56 -12.49 -0.53 1.24
C GLN A 56 -13.22 -0.19 2.56
N ARG A 57 -14.23 0.70 2.50
CA ARG A 57 -15.15 1.02 3.59
C ARG A 57 -16.59 0.89 3.09
N GLN A 58 -17.45 0.29 3.92
CA GLN A 58 -18.88 0.28 3.68
C GLN A 58 -19.50 1.60 4.15
N GLY A 59 -20.07 2.36 3.21
CA GLY A 59 -20.71 3.66 3.49
C GLY A 59 -19.77 4.85 3.56
#